data_AF-A0A248VY85-F1
#
_entry.id   AF-A0A248VY85-F1
#
_cell.length_a   1.000
_cell.length_b   1.000
_cell.length_c   1.000
_cell.angle_alpha   90.00
_cell.angle_beta   90.00
_cell.angle_gamma   90.00
#
_symmetry.space_group_name_H-M   'P 1'
#
loop_
_entity.id
_entity.type
_entity.pdbx_description
1 polymer ?
#
loop_
_entity_poly.entity_id
_entity_poly.type
_entity_poly.pdbx_seq_one_letter_code
_entity_poly.pdbx_strand_id
1 'polypeptide(L)'
;MLTQLFPKVHAQYTGSPVAPLLESFGDWLATEGYVKSTIRVFLFHSRRALEQAGSCSSTQRFVASDVDAFFEPWTDDRTSRSVKRVFQRFLRAHDQLTVEPDSMNFSPVLREYATYLRETRGLAKKTIENHLLSINAFLSFASPQDNALDTLTPHAIEAFLISLSKHAKRQSIDLTVSHLRDGFIKALRGC
;
A
#
# COMPACT_ATOMS: atom_id res chain seq x y z
N MET A 1 10.99 5.81 -24.97
CA MET A 1 12.05 6.43 -24.12
C MET A 1 13.14 5.44 -23.67
N LEU A 2 12.87 4.14 -23.62
CA LEU A 2 13.77 3.14 -23.04
C LEU A 2 15.14 3.05 -23.74
N THR A 3 15.20 3.28 -25.05
CA THR A 3 16.43 3.32 -25.86
C THR A 3 17.40 4.43 -25.43
N GLN A 4 16.89 5.58 -24.98
CA GLN A 4 17.71 6.70 -24.51
C GLN A 4 18.21 6.49 -23.08
N LEU A 5 17.40 5.87 -22.23
CA LEU A 5 17.78 5.61 -20.83
C LEU A 5 18.72 4.41 -20.70
N PHE A 6 18.58 3.39 -21.54
CA PHE A 6 19.33 2.13 -21.44
C PHE A 6 20.03 1.74 -22.75
N PRO A 7 20.96 2.55 -23.29
CA PRO A 7 21.52 2.30 -24.62
C PRO A 7 22.15 0.89 -24.77
N LYS A 8 22.80 0.38 -23.72
CA LYS A 8 23.46 -0.94 -23.74
C LYS A 8 22.54 -2.15 -23.54
N VAL A 9 21.40 -1.97 -22.88
CA VAL A 9 20.49 -3.08 -22.51
C VAL A 9 19.06 -2.88 -23.01
N HIS A 10 18.83 -1.89 -23.89
CA HIS A 10 17.50 -1.57 -24.41
C HIS A 10 16.84 -2.78 -25.06
N ALA A 11 17.61 -3.63 -25.76
CA ALA A 11 17.11 -4.85 -26.39
C ALA A 11 16.41 -5.80 -25.40
N GLN A 12 16.90 -5.89 -24.16
CA GLN A 12 16.26 -6.68 -23.11
C GLN A 12 14.96 -6.07 -22.62
N TYR A 13 14.86 -4.74 -22.66
CA TYR A 13 13.65 -4.02 -22.27
C TYR A 13 12.60 -4.04 -23.37
N THR A 14 13.00 -3.89 -24.64
CA THR A 14 12.09 -3.91 -25.80
C THR A 14 11.59 -5.32 -26.14
N GLY A 15 12.36 -6.36 -25.83
CA GLY A 15 11.95 -7.76 -26.00
C GLY A 15 11.08 -8.31 -24.87
N SER A 16 10.83 -7.52 -23.82
CA SER A 16 10.02 -7.94 -22.68
C SER A 16 8.52 -7.74 -22.97
N PRO A 17 7.63 -8.65 -22.55
CA PRO A 17 6.18 -8.47 -22.74
C PRO A 17 5.63 -7.22 -22.02
N VAL A 18 6.34 -6.72 -21.01
CA VAL A 18 5.95 -5.52 -20.24
C VAL A 18 6.52 -4.22 -20.81
N ALA A 19 7.23 -4.28 -21.94
CA ALA A 19 7.88 -3.11 -22.56
C ALA A 19 6.94 -1.92 -22.76
N PRO A 20 5.71 -2.09 -23.29
CA PRO A 20 4.81 -0.95 -23.55
C PRO A 20 4.37 -0.25 -22.25
N LEU A 21 4.21 -1.01 -21.16
CA LEU A 21 3.85 -0.49 -19.85
C LEU A 21 5.03 0.26 -19.23
N LEU A 22 6.25 -0.25 -19.37
CA LEU A 22 7.47 0.40 -18.90
C LEU A 22 7.78 1.69 -19.68
N GLU A 23 7.49 1.73 -20.98
CA GLU A 23 7.60 2.97 -21.77
C GLU A 23 6.65 4.04 -21.21
N SER A 24 5.37 3.70 -21.08
CA SER A 24 4.34 4.61 -20.58
C SER A 24 4.65 5.11 -19.16
N PHE A 25 5.08 4.20 -18.28
CA PHE A 25 5.47 4.55 -16.91
C PHE A 25 6.67 5.51 -16.90
N GLY A 26 7.66 5.23 -17.74
CA GLY A 26 8.84 6.06 -17.82
C GLY A 26 8.57 7.46 -18.37
N ASP A 27 7.71 7.58 -19.39
CA ASP A 27 7.29 8.87 -19.95
C ASP A 27 6.50 9.68 -18.91
N TRP A 28 5.64 9.03 -18.13
CA TRP A 28 4.95 9.66 -17.01
C TRP A 28 5.93 10.15 -15.93
N LEU A 29 6.94 9.35 -15.56
CA LEU A 29 7.97 9.78 -14.60
C LEU A 29 8.75 11.00 -15.11
N ALA A 30 9.07 11.06 -16.41
CA ALA A 30 9.72 12.23 -16.99
C ALA A 30 8.83 13.48 -16.91
N THR A 31 7.52 13.31 -17.17
CA THR A 31 6.52 14.39 -17.09
C THR A 31 6.35 14.92 -15.67
N GLU A 32 6.40 14.02 -14.67
CA GLU A 32 6.36 14.37 -13.24
C GLU A 32 7.69 14.97 -12.73
N GLY A 33 8.71 15.13 -13.60
CA GLY A 33 9.97 15.79 -13.27
C GLY A 33 11.01 14.92 -12.59
N TYR A 34 10.87 13.59 -12.61
CA TYR A 34 11.88 12.70 -12.05
C TYR A 34 13.19 12.75 -12.85
N VAL A 35 14.33 12.73 -12.14
CA VAL A 35 15.66 12.71 -12.78
C VAL A 35 15.95 11.36 -13.43
N LYS A 36 16.71 11.35 -14.53
CA LYS A 36 17.00 10.15 -15.33
C LYS A 36 17.56 8.96 -14.53
N SER A 37 18.37 9.21 -13.50
CA SER A 37 18.90 8.17 -12.61
C SER A 37 17.79 7.48 -11.81
N THR A 38 16.84 8.23 -11.27
CA THR A 38 15.67 7.70 -10.56
C THR A 38 14.75 6.93 -11.50
N ILE A 39 14.51 7.45 -12.70
CA ILE A 39 13.70 6.75 -13.71
C ILE A 39 14.30 5.37 -14.02
N ARG A 40 15.63 5.29 -14.20
CA ARG A 40 16.31 4.00 -14.46
C ARG A 40 16.10 2.99 -13.33
N VAL A 41 16.24 3.42 -12.08
CA VAL A 41 16.02 2.56 -10.90
C VAL A 41 14.57 2.07 -10.88
N PHE A 42 13.60 2.97 -11.06
CA PHE A 42 12.19 2.62 -11.00
C PHE A 42 11.78 1.65 -12.12
N LEU A 43 12.28 1.87 -13.34
CA LEU A 43 12.04 0.97 -14.47
C LEU A 43 12.66 -0.41 -14.26
N PHE A 44 13.88 -0.48 -13.70
CA PHE A 44 14.53 -1.76 -13.41
C PHE A 44 13.74 -2.60 -12.40
N HIS A 45 13.35 -2.00 -11.26
CA HIS A 45 12.59 -2.71 -10.23
C HIS A 45 11.18 -3.08 -10.71
N SER A 46 10.50 -2.19 -11.45
CA SER A 46 9.16 -2.47 -11.97
C SER A 46 9.18 -3.59 -13.01
N ARG A 47 10.18 -3.58 -13.92
CA ARG A 47 10.37 -4.66 -14.89
C ARG A 47 10.50 -6.00 -14.21
N ARG A 48 11.40 -6.08 -13.21
CA ARG A 48 11.66 -7.33 -12.48
C ARG A 48 10.40 -7.85 -11.78
N ALA A 49 9.62 -6.95 -11.16
CA ALA A 49 8.37 -7.32 -10.48
C ALA A 49 7.32 -7.83 -11.46
N LEU A 50 7.12 -7.13 -12.58
CA LEU A 50 6.10 -7.49 -13.57
C LEU A 50 6.46 -8.75 -14.38
N GLU A 51 7.74 -8.96 -14.69
CA GLU A 51 8.19 -10.19 -15.38
C GLU A 51 8.01 -11.42 -14.49
N GLN A 52 8.22 -11.30 -13.17
CA GLN A 52 8.02 -12.39 -12.22
C GLN A 52 6.54 -12.71 -12.01
N ALA A 53 5.66 -11.71 -12.09
CA ALA A 53 4.22 -11.90 -11.94
C ALA A 53 3.54 -12.57 -13.16
N GLY A 54 4.23 -12.65 -14.30
CA GLY A 54 3.71 -13.20 -15.54
C GLY A 54 2.89 -12.16 -16.33
N SER A 55 3.53 -11.59 -17.36
CA SER A 55 3.01 -10.70 -18.41
C SER A 55 1.83 -9.78 -18.06
N CYS A 56 2.10 -8.47 -18.01
CA CYS A 56 1.08 -7.44 -17.93
C CYS A 56 1.07 -6.57 -19.20
N SER A 57 -0.12 -6.32 -19.76
CA SER A 57 -0.31 -5.38 -20.88
C SER A 57 -0.34 -3.93 -20.38
N SER A 58 0.06 -2.96 -21.21
CA SER A 58 -0.06 -1.53 -20.85
C SER A 58 -1.51 -1.04 -20.77
N THR A 59 -2.47 -1.80 -21.30
CA THR A 59 -3.91 -1.49 -21.24
C THR A 59 -4.64 -2.29 -20.17
N GLN A 60 -3.91 -3.12 -19.42
CA GLN A 60 -4.49 -3.92 -18.35
C GLN A 60 -4.89 -3.00 -17.19
N ARG A 61 -6.08 -3.25 -16.64
CA ARG A 61 -6.44 -2.69 -15.34
C ARG A 61 -5.88 -3.60 -14.27
N PHE A 62 -5.25 -2.98 -13.29
CA PHE A 62 -4.63 -3.65 -12.15
C PHE A 62 -5.50 -3.46 -10.93
N VAL A 63 -5.62 -4.50 -10.13
CA VAL A 63 -6.12 -4.36 -8.78
C VAL A 63 -4.97 -3.95 -7.86
N ALA A 64 -5.25 -3.15 -6.82
CA ALA A 64 -4.24 -2.78 -5.83
C ALA A 64 -3.54 -4.00 -5.17
N SER A 65 -4.29 -5.08 -4.92
CA SER A 65 -3.79 -6.35 -4.40
C SER A 65 -2.85 -7.06 -5.39
N ASP A 66 -3.14 -7.03 -6.70
CA ASP A 66 -2.22 -7.54 -7.73
C ASP A 66 -0.89 -6.79 -7.68
N VAL A 67 -0.93 -5.46 -7.60
CA VAL A 67 0.29 -4.63 -7.49
C VAL A 67 1.04 -4.93 -6.21
N ASP A 68 0.35 -5.16 -5.09
CA ASP A 68 1.01 -5.55 -3.85
C ASP A 68 1.69 -6.91 -3.97
N ALA A 69 1.05 -7.89 -4.60
CA ALA A 69 1.61 -9.22 -4.86
C ALA A 69 2.85 -9.15 -5.76
N PHE A 70 2.86 -8.27 -6.77
CA PHE A 70 4.04 -8.10 -7.64
C PHE A 70 5.27 -7.67 -6.85
N PHE A 71 5.11 -6.87 -5.80
CA PHE A 71 6.23 -6.34 -5.02
C PHE A 71 6.46 -7.11 -3.70
N GLU A 72 5.63 -8.11 -3.39
CA GLU A 72 5.71 -8.92 -2.16
C GLU A 72 7.11 -9.52 -1.91
N PRO A 73 7.82 -10.07 -2.91
CA PRO A 73 9.15 -10.65 -2.72
C PRO A 73 10.23 -9.65 -2.27
N TRP A 74 9.96 -8.34 -2.34
CA TRP A 74 10.91 -7.26 -2.03
C TRP A 74 10.39 -6.28 -0.98
N THR A 75 9.48 -6.71 -0.12
CA THR A 75 8.85 -5.88 0.93
C THR A 75 9.85 -5.26 1.92
N ASP A 76 10.96 -5.94 2.20
CA ASP A 76 12.02 -5.44 3.10
C ASP A 76 12.89 -4.34 2.45
N ASP A 77 12.93 -4.25 1.12
CA ASP A 77 13.71 -3.23 0.41
C ASP A 77 12.99 -1.87 0.38
N ARG A 78 13.65 -0.84 0.91
CA ARG A 78 13.12 0.55 0.89
C ARG A 78 12.91 1.07 -0.53
N THR A 79 13.77 0.66 -1.46
CA THR A 79 13.69 1.09 -2.87
C THR A 79 12.44 0.51 -3.49
N SER A 80 12.24 -0.80 -3.35
CA SER A 80 11.06 -1.51 -3.86
C SER A 80 9.74 -0.97 -3.29
N ARG A 81 9.69 -0.60 -2.00
CA ARG A 81 8.51 0.10 -1.42
C ARG A 81 8.24 1.46 -2.06
N SER A 82 9.29 2.21 -2.37
CA SER A 82 9.17 3.52 -3.03
C SER A 82 8.70 3.35 -4.47
N VAL A 83 9.28 2.39 -5.18
CA VAL A 83 8.88 2.03 -6.56
C VAL A 83 7.42 1.61 -6.59
N LYS A 84 6.97 0.71 -5.69
CA LYS A 84 5.57 0.29 -5.58
C LYS A 84 4.63 1.49 -5.45
N ARG A 85 4.92 2.40 -4.52
CA ARG A 85 4.07 3.60 -4.29
C ARG A 85 4.00 4.49 -5.52
N VAL A 86 5.13 4.71 -6.19
CA VAL A 86 5.18 5.55 -7.40
C VAL A 86 4.47 4.87 -8.56
N PHE A 87 4.62 3.55 -8.70
CA PHE A 87 3.93 2.75 -9.71
C PHE A 87 2.40 2.75 -9.49
N GLN A 88 1.93 2.58 -8.25
CA GLN A 88 0.51 2.75 -7.91
C GLN A 88 0.00 4.16 -8.25
N ARG A 89 0.83 5.21 -8.08
CA ARG A 89 0.47 6.59 -8.45
C ARG A 89 0.34 6.75 -9.96
N PHE A 90 1.25 6.17 -10.73
CA PHE A 90 1.16 6.10 -12.19
C PHE A 90 -0.13 5.43 -12.64
N LEU A 91 -0.45 4.25 -12.11
CA LEU A 91 -1.66 3.51 -12.48
C LEU A 91 -2.94 4.28 -12.13
N ARG A 92 -2.98 4.98 -10.97
CA ARG A 92 -4.10 5.87 -10.62
C ARG A 92 -4.24 7.04 -11.58
N ALA A 93 -3.12 7.65 -11.98
CA ALA A 93 -3.13 8.79 -12.90
C ALA A 93 -3.64 8.44 -14.31
N HIS A 94 -3.62 7.16 -14.68
CA HIS A 94 -4.08 6.66 -15.97
C HIS A 94 -5.42 5.90 -15.89
N ASP A 95 -6.13 5.95 -14.75
CA ASP A 95 -7.35 5.17 -14.50
C ASP A 95 -7.17 3.65 -14.72
N GLN A 96 -5.95 3.17 -14.49
CA GLN A 96 -5.53 1.77 -14.63
C GLN A 96 -5.44 1.05 -13.29
N LEU A 97 -5.57 1.76 -12.17
CA LEU A 97 -5.68 1.15 -10.85
C LEU A 97 -7.14 1.06 -10.44
N THR A 98 -7.70 -0.14 -10.51
CA THR A 98 -8.91 -0.46 -9.78
C THR A 98 -8.52 -0.61 -8.32
N VAL A 99 -8.92 0.36 -7.50
CA VAL A 99 -9.02 0.08 -6.07
C VAL A 99 -10.20 -0.86 -5.96
N GLU A 100 -9.93 -2.16 -5.75
CA GLU A 100 -10.98 -3.09 -5.34
C GLU A 100 -11.75 -2.38 -4.23
N PRO A 101 -13.09 -2.32 -4.29
CA PRO A 101 -13.83 -2.01 -3.07
C PRO A 101 -13.31 -3.03 -2.07
N ASP A 102 -12.58 -2.56 -1.04
CA ASP A 102 -12.04 -3.44 -0.01
C ASP A 102 -13.18 -4.40 0.32
N SER A 103 -13.01 -5.69 0.04
CA SER A 103 -13.95 -6.71 0.52
C SER A 103 -14.13 -6.57 2.03
N MET A 104 -13.15 -5.95 2.67
CA MET A 104 -13.10 -5.44 4.02
C MET A 104 -13.46 -3.94 4.14
N ASN A 105 -14.67 -3.51 3.78
CA ASN A 105 -15.05 -2.11 3.85
C ASN A 105 -15.29 -1.64 5.31
N PHE A 106 -14.21 -1.43 6.06
CA PHE A 106 -14.25 -0.84 7.40
C PHE A 106 -14.54 0.67 7.37
N SER A 107 -14.74 1.28 6.20
CA SER A 107 -14.98 2.73 6.07
C SER A 107 -16.12 3.27 6.93
N PRO A 108 -17.25 2.56 7.13
CA PRO A 108 -18.30 3.03 8.05
C PRO A 108 -17.78 3.13 9.50
N VAL A 109 -17.17 2.07 10.00
CA VAL A 109 -16.62 1.96 11.37
C VAL A 109 -15.49 2.97 11.59
N LEU A 110 -14.58 3.08 10.62
CA LEU A 110 -13.47 4.03 10.68
C LEU A 110 -13.96 5.48 10.62
N ARG A 111 -15.07 5.75 9.91
CA ARG A 111 -15.69 7.08 9.87
C ARG A 111 -16.34 7.44 11.19
N GLU A 112 -17.08 6.51 11.80
CA GLU A 112 -17.64 6.69 13.15
C GLU A 112 -16.54 6.93 14.18
N TYR A 113 -15.47 6.13 14.13
CA TYR A 113 -14.32 6.31 15.00
C TYR A 113 -13.61 7.65 14.77
N ALA A 114 -13.43 8.08 13.52
CA ALA A 114 -12.87 9.40 13.20
C ALA A 114 -13.73 10.55 13.75
N THR A 115 -15.05 10.42 13.68
CA THR A 115 -16.00 11.37 14.26
C THR A 115 -15.88 11.39 15.78
N TYR A 116 -15.84 10.24 16.46
CA TYR A 116 -15.59 10.15 17.90
C TYR A 116 -14.26 10.81 18.31
N LEU A 117 -13.16 10.55 17.59
CA LEU A 117 -11.86 11.14 17.92
C LEU A 117 -11.84 12.66 17.75
N ARG A 118 -12.59 13.18 16.78
CA ARG A 118 -12.70 14.60 16.52
C ARG A 118 -13.62 15.29 17.53
N GLU A 119 -14.83 14.77 17.71
CA GLU A 119 -15.90 15.43 18.46
C GLU A 119 -15.78 15.19 19.97
N THR A 120 -15.38 13.99 20.39
CA THR A 120 -15.28 13.63 21.81
C THR A 120 -13.88 13.85 22.37
N ARG A 121 -12.84 13.58 21.56
CA ARG A 121 -11.44 13.68 22.02
C ARG A 121 -10.71 14.95 21.54
N GLY A 122 -11.32 15.73 20.63
CA GLY A 122 -10.73 16.97 20.13
C GLY A 122 -9.40 16.79 19.40
N LEU A 123 -9.13 15.61 18.84
CA LEU A 123 -7.83 15.32 18.23
C LEU A 123 -7.63 16.06 16.91
N ALA A 124 -6.39 16.47 16.65
CA ALA A 124 -6.00 17.07 15.38
C ALA A 124 -6.14 16.07 14.22
N LYS A 125 -6.48 16.57 13.02
CA LYS A 125 -6.66 15.75 11.81
C LYS A 125 -5.51 14.78 11.56
N LYS A 126 -4.26 15.24 11.71
CA LYS A 126 -3.09 14.39 11.47
C LYS A 126 -2.97 13.22 12.47
N THR A 127 -3.35 13.46 13.71
CA THR A 127 -3.40 12.42 14.75
C THR A 127 -4.52 11.43 14.44
N ILE A 128 -5.69 11.90 14.01
CA ILE A 128 -6.80 11.04 13.58
C ILE A 128 -6.37 10.16 12.40
N GLU A 129 -5.72 10.71 11.37
CA GLU A 129 -5.18 9.92 10.25
C GLU A 129 -4.24 8.80 10.73
N ASN A 130 -3.36 9.09 11.70
CA ASN A 130 -2.46 8.07 12.26
C ASN A 130 -3.23 6.99 13.05
N HIS A 131 -4.27 7.36 13.79
CA HIS A 131 -5.16 6.38 14.42
C HIS A 131 -5.82 5.48 13.38
N LEU A 132 -6.42 6.07 12.34
CA LEU A 132 -7.12 5.32 11.30
C LEU A 132 -6.19 4.35 10.56
N LEU A 133 -4.95 4.77 10.26
CA LEU A 133 -3.96 3.88 9.65
C LEU A 133 -3.64 2.67 10.53
N SER A 134 -3.43 2.87 11.84
CA SER A 134 -3.16 1.78 12.78
C SER A 134 -4.36 0.83 12.91
N ILE A 135 -5.57 1.37 13.03
CA ILE A 135 -6.78 0.57 13.20
C ILE A 135 -7.13 -0.18 11.92
N ASN A 136 -7.00 0.45 10.75
CA ASN A 136 -7.23 -0.22 9.48
C ASN A 136 -6.28 -1.41 9.29
N ALA A 137 -4.99 -1.22 9.57
CA ALA A 137 -4.01 -2.30 9.50
C ALA A 137 -4.33 -3.46 10.45
N PHE A 138 -4.83 -3.16 11.65
CA PHE A 138 -5.29 -4.19 12.59
C PHE A 138 -6.54 -4.92 12.08
N LEU A 139 -7.56 -4.20 11.63
CA LEU A 139 -8.81 -4.79 11.16
C LEU A 139 -8.60 -5.68 9.93
N SER A 140 -7.76 -5.26 8.99
CA SER A 140 -7.36 -6.07 7.83
C SER A 140 -6.59 -7.34 8.23
N PHE A 141 -5.86 -7.33 9.35
CA PHE A 141 -5.18 -8.52 9.87
C PHE A 141 -6.13 -9.44 10.63
N ALA A 142 -7.03 -8.89 11.44
CA ALA A 142 -7.84 -9.64 12.39
C ALA A 142 -9.12 -10.24 11.78
N SER A 143 -9.67 -9.66 10.72
CA SER A 143 -10.92 -10.14 10.11
C SER A 143 -10.82 -10.22 8.58
N PRO A 144 -10.04 -11.18 8.05
CA PRO A 144 -9.78 -11.29 6.62
C PRO A 144 -10.96 -11.78 5.76
N GLN A 145 -12.10 -12.19 6.35
CA GLN A 145 -13.18 -12.83 5.58
C GLN A 145 -14.60 -12.33 5.81
N ASP A 146 -14.94 -11.58 6.86
CA ASP A 146 -16.37 -11.34 7.15
C ASP A 146 -16.78 -9.95 7.65
N ASN A 147 -15.88 -8.95 7.66
CA ASN A 147 -16.17 -7.60 8.20
C ASN A 147 -16.73 -7.57 9.63
N ALA A 148 -16.83 -8.72 10.30
CA ALA A 148 -17.45 -8.84 11.59
C ALA A 148 -16.48 -8.32 12.64
N LEU A 149 -16.83 -7.21 13.29
CA LEU A 149 -16.15 -6.73 14.49
C LEU A 149 -16.32 -7.70 15.66
N ASP A 150 -17.29 -8.62 15.57
CA ASP A 150 -17.60 -9.63 16.58
C ASP A 150 -16.52 -10.72 16.69
N THR A 151 -15.64 -10.86 15.69
CA THR A 151 -14.50 -11.80 15.73
C THR A 151 -13.25 -11.19 16.36
N LEU A 152 -13.29 -9.93 16.81
CA LEU A 152 -12.16 -9.25 17.45
C LEU A 152 -11.90 -9.82 18.84
N THR A 153 -11.10 -10.88 18.88
CA THR A 153 -10.65 -11.50 20.12
C THR A 153 -9.37 -10.85 20.66
N PRO A 154 -9.12 -10.92 21.99
CA PRO A 154 -7.81 -10.56 22.55
C PRO A 154 -6.64 -11.28 21.85
N HIS A 155 -6.87 -12.51 21.39
CA HIS A 155 -5.88 -13.29 20.66
C HIS A 155 -5.53 -12.69 19.30
N ALA A 156 -6.50 -12.12 18.58
CA ALA A 156 -6.25 -11.43 17.31
C ALA A 156 -5.39 -10.16 17.51
N ILE A 157 -5.57 -9.45 18.62
CA ILE A 157 -4.74 -8.30 19.00
C ILE A 157 -3.30 -8.76 19.28
N GLU A 158 -3.14 -9.81 20.06
CA GLU A 158 -1.81 -10.36 20.38
C GLU A 158 -1.09 -10.87 19.13
N ALA A 159 -1.76 -11.64 18.27
CA ALA A 159 -1.23 -12.12 17.01
C ALA A 159 -0.80 -10.96 16.08
N PHE A 160 -1.59 -9.89 16.03
CA PHE A 160 -1.25 -8.69 15.27
C PHE A 160 0.00 -8.00 15.82
N LEU A 161 0.11 -7.82 17.14
CA LEU A 161 1.27 -7.19 17.77
C LEU A 161 2.53 -8.03 17.59
N ILE A 162 2.43 -9.36 17.69
CA ILE A 162 3.54 -10.28 17.41
C ILE A 162 3.98 -10.13 15.94
N SER A 163 3.04 -10.11 14.99
CA SER A 163 3.34 -9.86 13.58
C SER A 163 4.03 -8.51 13.36
N LEU A 164 3.50 -7.45 13.95
CA LEU A 164 4.05 -6.10 13.86
C LEU A 164 5.47 -6.00 14.44
N SER A 165 5.74 -6.71 15.55
CA SER A 165 7.04 -6.70 16.23
C SER A 165 8.20 -7.24 15.38
N LYS A 166 7.90 -8.06 14.37
CA LYS A 166 8.93 -8.59 13.45
C LYS A 166 9.53 -7.50 12.56
N HIS A 167 8.79 -6.41 12.32
CA HIS A 167 9.18 -5.37 11.34
C HIS A 167 9.08 -3.93 11.86
N ALA A 168 8.59 -3.72 13.09
CA ALA A 168 8.40 -2.39 13.70
C ALA A 168 9.27 -2.17 14.94
N LYS A 169 9.65 -0.91 15.18
CA LYS A 169 10.34 -0.52 16.41
C LYS A 169 9.36 -0.48 17.58
N ARG A 170 9.88 -0.70 18.80
CA ARG A 170 9.11 -0.65 20.05
C ARG A 170 8.17 0.55 20.17
N GLN A 171 8.65 1.75 19.85
CA GLN A 171 7.84 2.98 19.88
C GLN A 171 6.61 2.92 18.96
N SER A 172 6.72 2.27 17.80
CA SER A 172 5.60 2.10 16.86
C SER A 172 4.58 1.07 17.38
N ILE A 173 5.06 0.06 18.10
CA ILE A 173 4.20 -0.93 18.76
C ILE A 173 3.43 -0.27 19.91
N ASP A 174 4.11 0.46 20.79
CA ASP A 174 3.50 1.17 21.92
C ASP A 174 2.42 2.16 21.46
N LEU A 175 2.69 2.90 20.39
CA LEU A 175 1.73 3.82 19.77
C LEU A 175 0.49 3.06 19.24
N THR A 176 0.72 1.93 18.56
CA THR A 176 -0.35 1.10 18.00
C THR A 176 -1.21 0.47 19.11
N VAL A 177 -0.58 0.01 20.19
CA VAL A 177 -1.29 -0.48 21.39
C VAL A 177 -2.17 0.61 21.99
N SER A 178 -1.67 1.84 22.12
CA SER A 178 -2.47 2.96 22.64
C SER A 178 -3.66 3.28 21.73
N HIS A 179 -3.46 3.32 20.40
CA HIS A 179 -4.55 3.54 19.44
C HIS A 179 -5.64 2.45 19.55
N LEU A 180 -5.24 1.19 19.72
CA LEU A 180 -6.15 0.05 19.84
C LEU A 180 -6.91 0.05 21.18
N ARG A 181 -6.18 0.09 22.30
CA ARG A 181 -6.74 -0.07 23.65
C ARG A 181 -7.50 1.15 24.12
N ASP A 182 -6.88 2.33 24.05
CA ASP A 182 -7.39 3.54 24.71
C ASP A 182 -8.31 4.37 23.81
N GLY A 183 -8.16 4.17 22.49
CA GLY A 183 -8.97 4.78 21.45
C GLY A 183 -10.10 3.87 20.97
N PHE A 184 -9.76 2.86 20.17
CA PHE A 184 -10.73 2.12 19.36
C PHE A 184 -11.63 1.19 20.17
N ILE A 185 -11.06 0.32 21.01
CA ILE A 185 -11.86 -0.62 21.84
C ILE A 185 -12.76 0.15 22.82
N LYS A 186 -12.28 1.28 23.36
CA LYS A 186 -13.07 2.13 24.23
C LYS A 186 -14.21 2.83 23.49
N ALA A 187 -14.00 3.24 22.24
CA ALA A 187 -15.04 3.81 21.40
C ALA A 187 -16.12 2.77 21.06
N LEU A 188 -15.73 1.53 20.75
CA LEU A 188 -16.68 0.44 20.47
C LEU A 188 -17.53 0.01 21.67
N ARG A 189 -17.01 0.12 22.90
CA ARG A 189 -17.72 -0.24 24.14
C ARG A 189 -18.57 0.90 24.74
N GLY A 190 -18.45 2.12 24.19
CA GLY A 190 -19.09 3.32 24.70
C GLY A 190 -20.27 3.82 23.86
N CYS A 191 -20.69 3.05 22.86
CA CYS A 191 -21.90 3.23 22.08
C CYS A 191 -22.96 2.21 22.52
#